data_AF-A0A2L0CX82-F1
#
_entry.id   AF-A0A2L0CX82-F1
#
_cell.length_a   1.000
_cell.length_b   1.000
_cell.length_c   1.000
_cell.angle_alpha   90.00
_cell.angle_beta   90.00
_cell.angle_gamma   90.00
#
_symmetry.space_group_name_H-M   'P 1'
#
loop_
_entity.id
_entity.type
_entity.pdbx_description
1 polymer ?
#
loop_
_entity_poly.entity_id
_entity_poly.type
_entity_poly.pdbx_seq_one_letter_code
_entity_poly.pdbx_strand_id
1 'polypeptide(L)'
;AIKYFSIGSNACTLVFLLAYYFGMASSIWWVVLSFTWFLAAGLKWGNEAIASYSQYFHFAAWVIPSLQAFGVILSKAVDGDPISGICYVGNMNMDNLRTFVLAPLLVYLLLGTTFLFAGFVSLFRIRSVIKQQGGAGAGSKADKLEKLMIRIGIFSVLYTVPATIVIGCHLYENAFHEEWLQSLACPC
;
A
#
# COMPACT_ATOMS: atom_id res chain seq x y z
N ALA A 1 21.87 -19.85 27.49
CA ALA A 1 21.45 -19.15 26.25
C ALA A 1 21.77 -20.06 25.07
N ILE A 2 20.77 -20.75 24.53
CA ILE A 2 20.96 -21.65 23.38
C ILE A 2 21.05 -20.78 22.13
N LYS A 3 22.25 -20.66 21.55
CA LYS A 3 22.48 -19.99 20.27
C LYS A 3 22.24 -20.99 19.15
N TYR A 4 21.10 -20.90 18.47
CA TYR A 4 20.89 -21.60 17.21
C TYR A 4 21.78 -20.98 16.13
N PHE A 5 22.75 -21.75 15.65
CA PHE A 5 23.62 -21.38 14.55
C PHE A 5 22.82 -21.33 13.23
N SER A 6 22.38 -20.12 12.85
CA SER A 6 22.32 -19.53 11.50
C SER A 6 22.02 -20.37 10.24
N ILE A 7 21.24 -21.44 10.32
CA ILE A 7 20.62 -22.07 9.12
C ILE A 7 19.13 -21.67 9.01
N GLY A 8 18.44 -21.49 10.15
CA GLY A 8 17.05 -20.99 10.19
C GLY A 8 16.90 -19.47 9.98
N SER A 9 17.92 -18.68 10.32
CA SER A 9 17.89 -17.22 10.21
C SER A 9 17.78 -16.74 8.76
N ASN A 10 18.45 -17.41 7.82
CA ASN A 10 18.51 -16.96 6.43
C ASN A 10 17.22 -17.27 5.67
N ALA A 11 16.62 -18.44 5.89
CA ALA A 11 15.34 -18.81 5.27
C ALA A 11 14.20 -17.95 5.82
N CYS A 12 14.16 -17.73 7.13
CA CYS A 12 13.20 -16.83 7.78
C CYS A 12 13.33 -15.39 7.26
N THR A 13 14.56 -14.85 7.20
CA THR A 13 14.81 -13.52 6.65
C THR A 13 14.44 -13.43 5.16
N LEU A 14 14.67 -14.48 4.37
CA LEU A 14 14.27 -14.52 2.97
C LEU A 14 12.74 -14.46 2.81
N VAL A 15 12.00 -15.26 3.58
CA VAL A 15 10.52 -15.22 3.58
C VAL A 15 10.02 -13.84 4.00
N PHE A 16 10.60 -13.27 5.06
CA PHE A 16 10.30 -11.89 5.48
C PHE A 16 10.54 -10.90 4.35
N LEU A 17 11.70 -10.94 3.68
CA LEU A 17 12.01 -10.04 2.58
C LEU A 17 11.00 -10.19 1.45
N LEU A 18 10.67 -11.41 1.04
CA LEU A 18 9.69 -11.65 -0.02
C LEU A 18 8.29 -11.15 0.35
N ALA A 19 7.83 -11.37 1.59
CA ALA A 19 6.50 -10.95 2.01
C ALA A 19 6.42 -9.44 2.27
N TYR A 20 7.34 -8.91 3.08
CA TYR A 20 7.30 -7.53 3.57
C TYR A 20 7.72 -6.53 2.48
N TYR A 21 8.83 -6.76 1.78
CA TYR A 21 9.32 -5.82 0.78
C TYR A 21 8.32 -5.67 -0.38
N PHE A 22 7.86 -6.78 -0.96
CA PHE A 22 6.92 -6.73 -2.07
C PHE A 22 5.52 -6.30 -1.63
N GLY A 23 5.11 -6.59 -0.39
CA GLY A 23 3.89 -6.05 0.21
C GLY A 23 3.93 -4.52 0.29
N MET A 24 4.98 -3.95 0.89
CA MET A 24 5.16 -2.51 1.01
C MET A 24 5.33 -1.84 -0.36
N ALA A 25 6.09 -2.45 -1.28
CA ALA A 25 6.25 -1.95 -2.65
C ALA A 25 4.91 -1.92 -3.39
N SER A 26 4.08 -2.96 -3.24
CA SER A 26 2.72 -3.00 -3.82
C SER A 26 1.86 -1.83 -3.33
N SER A 27 1.88 -1.54 -2.02
CA SER A 27 1.14 -0.40 -1.46
C SER A 27 1.63 0.95 -2.01
N ILE A 28 2.94 1.16 -2.15
CA ILE A 28 3.47 2.40 -2.71
C ILE A 28 3.16 2.51 -4.21
N TRP A 29 3.25 1.41 -4.95
CA TRP A 29 2.83 1.38 -6.36
C TRP A 29 1.35 1.76 -6.52
N TRP A 30 0.50 1.35 -5.60
CA TRP A 30 -0.90 1.80 -5.57
C TRP A 30 -1.04 3.30 -5.27
N VAL A 31 -0.23 3.86 -4.36
CA VAL A 31 -0.20 5.32 -4.13
C VAL A 31 0.25 6.07 -5.38
N VAL A 32 1.30 5.60 -6.07
CA VAL A 32 1.79 6.17 -7.33
C VAL A 32 0.71 6.10 -8.42
N LEU A 33 -0.01 4.98 -8.53
CA LEU A 33 -1.13 4.82 -9.46
C LEU A 33 -2.25 5.84 -9.17
N SER A 34 -2.61 5.99 -7.90
CA SER A 34 -3.64 6.94 -7.45
C SER A 34 -3.21 8.40 -7.71
N PHE A 35 -1.94 8.72 -7.46
CA PHE A 35 -1.37 10.03 -7.70
C PHE A 35 -1.32 10.38 -9.19
N THR A 36 -0.77 9.50 -10.02
CA THR A 36 -0.70 9.70 -11.48
C THR A 36 -2.09 9.77 -12.11
N TRP A 37 -3.05 9.00 -11.59
CA TRP A 37 -4.45 9.12 -11.99
C TRP A 37 -5.04 10.48 -11.64
N PHE A 38 -4.77 11.02 -10.45
CA PHE A 38 -5.14 12.39 -10.10
C PHE A 38 -4.48 13.44 -11.00
N LEU A 39 -3.18 13.31 -11.33
CA LEU A 39 -2.51 14.22 -12.26
C LEU A 39 -3.18 14.22 -13.65
N ALA A 40 -3.53 13.04 -14.16
CA ALA A 40 -4.21 12.91 -15.44
C ALA A 40 -5.66 13.47 -15.37
N ALA A 41 -6.42 13.12 -14.33
CA ALA A 41 -7.83 13.44 -14.19
C ALA A 41 -8.10 14.89 -13.76
N GLY A 42 -7.33 15.38 -12.79
CA GLY A 42 -7.52 16.70 -12.19
C GLY A 42 -6.66 17.78 -12.82
N LEU A 43 -5.38 17.49 -13.08
CA LEU A 43 -4.45 18.46 -13.64
C LEU A 43 -4.28 18.34 -15.16
N LYS A 44 -4.99 17.40 -15.79
CA LYS A 44 -4.97 17.16 -17.25
C LYS A 44 -3.57 16.91 -17.81
N TRP A 45 -2.68 16.32 -17.01
CA TRP A 45 -1.35 15.96 -17.47
C TRP A 45 -1.43 14.92 -18.58
N GLY A 46 -0.68 15.16 -19.66
CA GLY A 46 -0.50 14.18 -20.74
C GLY A 46 0.49 13.08 -20.37
N ASN A 47 0.49 11.99 -21.15
CA ASN A 47 1.39 10.84 -20.91
C ASN A 47 2.87 11.24 -20.95
N GLU A 48 3.26 12.18 -21.81
CA GLU A 48 4.63 12.70 -21.90
C GLU A 48 5.07 13.40 -20.60
N ALA A 49 4.17 14.19 -20.01
CA ALA A 49 4.43 14.88 -18.76
C ALA A 49 4.54 13.90 -17.58
N ILE A 50 3.74 12.82 -17.54
CA ILE A 50 3.88 11.80 -16.50
C ILE A 50 5.17 10.99 -16.70
N ALA A 51 5.49 10.64 -17.95
CA ALA A 51 6.66 9.85 -18.29
C ALA A 51 7.99 10.56 -17.94
N SER A 52 8.06 11.88 -18.06
CA SER A 52 9.26 12.65 -17.70
C SER A 52 9.59 12.60 -16.20
N TYR A 53 8.61 12.33 -15.33
CA TYR A 53 8.81 12.16 -13.88
C TYR A 53 8.86 10.68 -13.43
N SER A 54 8.76 9.72 -14.37
CA SER A 54 8.73 8.28 -14.04
C SER A 54 9.89 7.82 -13.16
N GLN A 55 11.09 8.34 -13.38
CA GLN A 55 12.28 7.99 -12.60
C GLN A 55 12.07 8.27 -11.10
N TYR A 56 11.43 9.39 -10.73
CA TYR A 56 11.14 9.72 -9.34
C TYR A 56 10.11 8.77 -8.72
N PHE A 57 9.08 8.40 -9.50
CA PHE A 57 8.05 7.47 -9.03
C PHE A 57 8.63 6.07 -8.78
N HIS A 58 9.42 5.55 -9.72
CA HIS A 58 10.10 4.27 -9.58
C HIS A 58 11.08 4.30 -8.41
N PHE A 59 11.87 5.38 -8.27
CA PHE A 59 12.81 5.52 -7.16
C PHE A 59 12.09 5.45 -5.81
N ALA A 60 11.02 6.22 -5.61
CA ALA A 60 10.25 6.19 -4.37
C ALA A 60 9.64 4.80 -4.11
N ALA A 61 9.06 4.17 -5.13
CA ALA A 61 8.39 2.87 -5.02
C ALA A 61 9.33 1.71 -4.63
N TRP A 62 10.63 1.81 -4.91
CA TRP A 62 11.59 0.77 -4.57
C TRP A 62 12.46 1.11 -3.35
N VAL A 63 12.85 2.38 -3.20
CA VAL A 63 13.76 2.77 -2.12
C VAL A 63 13.04 2.83 -0.78
N ILE A 64 11.80 3.33 -0.72
CA ILE A 64 11.06 3.41 0.55
C ILE A 64 10.85 2.01 1.17
N PRO A 65 10.36 0.99 0.45
CA PRO A 65 10.24 -0.36 0.99
C PRO A 65 11.58 -0.98 1.37
N SER A 66 12.65 -0.66 0.61
CA SER A 66 14.01 -1.12 0.93
C SER A 66 14.47 -0.58 2.28
N LEU A 67 14.27 0.73 2.53
CA LEU A 67 14.62 1.37 3.79
C LEU A 67 13.77 0.85 4.95
N GLN A 68 12.47 0.62 4.72
CA GLN A 68 11.60 0.00 5.72
C GLN A 68 12.08 -1.42 6.09
N ALA A 69 12.36 -2.26 5.11
CA ALA A 69 12.81 -3.63 5.33
C ALA A 69 14.18 -3.66 6.04
N PHE A 70 15.10 -2.78 5.65
CA PHE A 70 16.37 -2.61 6.33
C PHE A 70 16.21 -2.17 7.79
N GLY A 71 15.29 -1.22 8.06
CA GLY A 71 14.97 -0.79 9.41
C GLY A 71 14.46 -1.93 10.31
N VAL A 72 13.57 -2.78 9.79
CA VAL A 72 13.09 -3.98 10.49
C VAL A 72 14.26 -4.93 10.82
N ILE A 73 15.12 -5.22 9.84
CA ILE A 73 16.28 -6.11 10.04
C ILE A 73 17.25 -5.55 11.09
N LEU A 74 17.55 -4.25 11.03
CA LEU A 74 18.41 -3.59 12.02
C LEU A 74 17.84 -3.66 13.44
N SER A 75 16.52 -3.51 13.57
CA SER A 75 15.82 -3.63 14.85
C SER A 75 15.72 -5.07 15.37
N LYS A 76 16.13 -6.06 14.57
CA LYS A 76 15.99 -7.50 14.86
C LYS A 76 14.55 -7.89 15.21
N ALA A 77 13.59 -7.25 14.56
CA ALA A 77 12.16 -7.39 14.82
C ALA A 77 11.47 -8.48 13.98
N VAL A 78 12.23 -9.22 13.18
CA VAL A 78 11.70 -10.33 12.37
C VAL A 78 11.43 -11.53 13.28
N ASP A 79 10.19 -12.00 13.29
CA ASP A 79 9.72 -13.14 14.06
C ASP A 79 8.90 -14.12 13.20
N GLY A 80 8.86 -15.37 13.63
CA GLY A 80 8.11 -16.43 12.94
C GLY A 80 6.72 -16.58 13.54
N ASP A 81 5.71 -16.75 12.69
CA ASP A 81 4.37 -17.17 13.10
C ASP A 81 4.25 -18.70 12.96
N PRO A 82 4.07 -19.45 14.06
CA PRO A 82 3.95 -20.90 14.02
C PRO A 82 2.66 -21.40 13.33
N ILE A 83 1.63 -20.55 13.17
CA ILE A 83 0.35 -20.94 12.57
C ILE A 83 0.43 -20.86 11.04
N SER A 84 0.86 -19.72 10.51
CA SER A 84 1.01 -19.53 9.06
C SER A 84 2.31 -20.10 8.48
N GLY A 85 3.30 -20.38 9.32
CA GLY A 85 4.60 -20.90 8.90
C GLY A 85 5.45 -19.88 8.13
N ILE A 86 5.14 -18.58 8.23
CA ILE A 86 5.92 -17.50 7.63
C ILE A 86 6.72 -16.72 8.66
N CYS A 87 7.74 -16.01 8.20
CA CYS A 87 8.42 -14.99 8.98
C CYS A 87 7.98 -13.61 8.55
N TYR A 88 7.61 -12.78 9.51
CA TYR A 88 7.16 -11.41 9.29
C TYR A 88 7.66 -10.52 10.43
N VAL A 89 7.21 -9.26 10.49
CA VAL A 89 7.49 -8.36 11.61
C VAL A 89 6.21 -8.13 12.40
N GLY A 90 6.31 -8.21 13.72
CA GLY A 90 5.20 -7.90 14.62
C GLY A 90 4.22 -9.05 14.83
N ASN A 91 4.63 -10.30 14.61
CA ASN A 91 3.79 -11.47 14.93
C ASN A 91 3.64 -11.65 16.45
N MET A 92 4.73 -11.44 17.22
CA MET A 92 4.77 -11.63 18.68
C MET A 92 4.92 -10.32 19.46
N ASN A 93 5.21 -9.21 18.77
CA ASN A 93 5.41 -7.90 19.38
C ASN A 93 4.53 -6.85 18.68
N MET A 94 3.49 -6.43 19.39
CA MET A 94 2.49 -5.50 18.85
C MET A 94 3.04 -4.08 18.63
N ASP A 95 4.10 -3.67 19.33
CA ASP A 95 4.75 -2.38 19.04
C ASP A 95 5.46 -2.42 17.69
N ASN A 96 6.12 -3.54 17.34
CA ASN A 96 6.69 -3.74 16.02
C ASN A 96 5.61 -3.77 14.93
N LEU A 97 4.45 -4.41 15.19
CA LEU A 97 3.31 -4.41 14.29
C LEU A 97 2.80 -2.98 14.03
N ARG A 98 2.64 -2.18 15.10
CA ARG A 98 2.20 -0.77 15.01
C ARG A 98 3.18 0.06 14.20
N THR A 99 4.46 -0.03 14.50
CA THR A 99 5.49 0.84 13.91
C THR A 99 5.85 0.46 12.47
N PHE A 100 6.04 -0.84 12.18
CA PHE A 100 6.55 -1.27 10.89
C PHE A 100 5.45 -1.66 9.90
N VAL A 101 4.24 -1.99 10.34
CA VAL A 101 3.16 -2.47 9.46
C VAL A 101 2.00 -1.48 9.44
N LEU A 102 1.32 -1.27 10.58
CA LEU A 102 0.10 -0.45 10.63
C LEU A 102 0.37 1.01 10.27
N ALA A 103 1.38 1.65 10.86
CA ALA A 103 1.64 3.06 10.60
C ALA A 103 1.96 3.35 9.12
N PRO A 104 2.87 2.60 8.44
CA PRO A 104 3.08 2.77 7.01
C PRO A 104 1.85 2.48 6.15
N LEU A 105 1.12 1.39 6.41
CA LEU A 105 -0.07 1.05 5.65
C LEU A 105 -1.17 2.10 5.77
N LEU A 106 -1.38 2.66 6.97
CA LEU A 106 -2.32 3.76 7.19
C LEU A 106 -1.88 5.02 6.43
N VAL A 107 -0.60 5.39 6.48
CA VAL A 107 -0.07 6.55 5.73
C VAL A 107 -0.29 6.35 4.23
N TYR A 108 0.04 5.18 3.69
CA TYR A 108 -0.15 4.88 2.28
C TYR A 108 -1.63 4.93 1.90
N LEU A 109 -2.50 4.29 2.67
CA LEU A 109 -3.95 4.29 2.45
C LEU A 109 -4.52 5.72 2.44
N LEU A 110 -4.17 6.54 3.44
CA LEU A 110 -4.65 7.93 3.54
C LEU A 110 -4.17 8.78 2.36
N LEU A 111 -2.90 8.66 1.97
CA LEU A 111 -2.36 9.38 0.81
C LEU A 111 -3.06 8.97 -0.49
N GLY A 112 -3.15 7.66 -0.76
CA GLY A 112 -3.76 7.16 -2.00
C GLY A 112 -5.26 7.48 -2.08
N THR A 113 -6.01 7.30 -0.99
CA THR A 113 -7.44 7.66 -0.93
C THR A 113 -7.67 9.15 -1.10
N THR A 114 -6.79 10.01 -0.57
CA THR A 114 -6.85 11.46 -0.79
C THR A 114 -6.70 11.80 -2.27
N PHE A 115 -5.72 11.20 -2.97
CA PHE A 115 -5.56 11.40 -4.41
C PHE A 115 -6.74 10.86 -5.23
N LEU A 116 -7.27 9.69 -4.87
CA LEU A 116 -8.46 9.13 -5.52
C LEU A 116 -9.68 10.03 -5.34
N PHE A 117 -9.89 10.57 -4.13
CA PHE A 117 -11.00 11.49 -3.88
C PHE A 117 -10.83 12.79 -4.69
N ALA A 118 -9.64 13.39 -4.67
CA ALA A 118 -9.34 14.60 -5.43
C ALA A 118 -9.52 14.41 -6.95
N GLY A 119 -9.08 13.26 -7.49
CA GLY A 119 -9.25 12.93 -8.90
C GLY A 119 -10.72 12.69 -9.26
N PHE A 120 -11.48 12.04 -8.39
CA PHE A 120 -12.93 11.83 -8.57
C PHE A 120 -13.66 13.18 -8.63
N VAL A 121 -13.47 14.04 -7.62
CA VAL A 121 -14.06 15.39 -7.57
C VAL A 121 -13.73 16.19 -8.84
N SER A 122 -12.50 16.12 -9.32
CA SER A 122 -12.08 16.82 -10.52
C SER A 122 -12.78 16.33 -11.79
N LEU A 123 -12.98 15.02 -11.93
CA LEU A 123 -13.74 14.44 -13.06
C LEU A 123 -15.21 14.88 -13.04
N PHE A 124 -15.88 14.88 -11.88
CA PHE A 124 -17.26 15.34 -11.79
C PHE A 124 -17.41 16.81 -12.14
N ARG A 125 -16.48 17.66 -11.68
CA ARG A 125 -16.49 19.09 -12.00
C ARG A 125 -16.42 19.32 -13.50
N ILE A 126 -15.47 18.67 -14.17
CA ILE A 126 -15.28 18.77 -15.62
C ILE A 126 -16.52 18.25 -16.38
N ARG A 127 -17.05 17.08 -16.01
CA ARG A 127 -18.26 16.53 -16.65
C ARG A 127 -19.49 17.41 -16.46
N SER A 128 -19.66 18.03 -15.30
CA SER A 128 -20.81 18.92 -15.05
C SER A 128 -20.78 20.17 -15.95
N VAL A 129 -19.60 20.77 -16.15
CA VAL A 129 -19.42 21.96 -16.98
C VAL A 129 -19.57 21.62 -18.47
N ILE A 130 -19.01 20.49 -18.93
CA ILE A 130 -19.14 20.06 -20.34
C ILE A 130 -20.59 19.73 -20.68
N LYS A 131 -21.32 19.06 -19.79
CA LYS A 131 -22.74 18.75 -19.98
C LYS A 131 -23.61 20.01 -20.04
N GLN A 132 -23.20 21.08 -19.35
CA GLN A 132 -23.87 22.39 -19.44
C GLN A 132 -23.54 23.17 -20.71
N GLN A 133 -22.37 22.93 -21.34
CA GLN A 133 -21.91 23.67 -22.51
C GLN A 133 -22.22 23.01 -23.88
N GLY A 134 -22.94 21.88 -23.92
CA GLY A 134 -23.45 21.30 -25.17
C GLY A 134 -22.37 20.88 -26.19
N GLY A 135 -21.17 20.54 -25.73
CA GLY A 135 -19.99 20.35 -26.59
C GLY A 135 -19.95 19.05 -27.40
N ALA A 136 -20.61 19.05 -28.56
CA ALA A 136 -20.30 18.15 -29.67
C ALA A 136 -19.00 18.62 -30.36
N GLY A 137 -18.01 17.73 -30.59
CA GLY A 137 -16.99 18.01 -31.62
C GLY A 137 -15.53 17.52 -31.47
N ALA A 138 -15.13 16.71 -30.46
CA ALA A 138 -13.72 16.25 -30.34
C ALA A 138 -13.57 14.74 -30.05
N GLY A 139 -14.52 13.92 -30.51
CA GLY A 139 -14.94 12.69 -29.82
C GLY A 139 -14.33 11.35 -30.26
N SER A 140 -13.03 11.24 -30.54
CA SER A 140 -12.42 9.91 -30.82
C SER A 140 -11.16 9.60 -30.02
N LYS A 141 -10.16 10.49 -30.04
CA LYS A 141 -8.93 10.31 -29.26
C LYS A 141 -9.13 10.60 -27.76
N ALA A 142 -9.91 11.62 -27.43
CA ALA A 142 -10.24 11.96 -26.04
C ALA A 142 -11.10 10.88 -25.37
N ASP A 143 -12.05 10.28 -26.10
CA ASP A 143 -12.93 9.23 -25.57
C ASP A 143 -12.16 7.94 -25.19
N LYS A 144 -11.12 7.58 -25.96
CA LYS A 144 -10.23 6.46 -25.63
C LYS A 144 -9.43 6.72 -24.35
N LEU A 145 -8.90 7.94 -24.19
CA LEU A 145 -8.14 8.31 -23.00
C LEU A 145 -9.03 8.36 -21.76
N GLU A 146 -10.24 8.90 -21.89
CA GLU A 146 -11.24 8.93 -20.82
C GLU A 146 -11.64 7.51 -20.37
N LYS A 147 -11.90 6.60 -21.30
CA LYS A 147 -12.18 5.18 -20.99
C LYS A 147 -11.03 4.50 -20.26
N LEU A 148 -9.79 4.76 -20.66
CA LEU A 148 -8.60 4.23 -19.98
C LEU A 148 -8.50 4.77 -18.55
N MET A 149 -8.73 6.06 -18.38
CA MET A 149 -8.68 6.72 -17.06
C MET A 149 -9.76 6.21 -16.12
N ILE A 150 -10.99 5.99 -16.59
CA ILE A 150 -12.07 5.40 -15.77
C ILE A 150 -11.68 3.99 -15.32
N ARG A 151 -11.11 3.17 -16.21
CA ARG A 151 -10.69 1.80 -15.88
C ARG A 151 -9.60 1.78 -14.81
N ILE A 152 -8.61 2.66 -14.92
CA ILE A 152 -7.55 2.81 -13.91
C ILE A 152 -8.14 3.26 -12.57
N GLY A 153 -9.10 4.19 -12.59
CA GLY A 153 -9.80 4.64 -11.39
C GLY A 153 -10.56 3.51 -10.69
N ILE A 154 -11.33 2.71 -11.44
CA ILE A 154 -12.06 1.55 -10.88
C ILE A 154 -11.09 0.56 -10.24
N PHE A 155 -9.99 0.21 -10.93
CA PHE A 155 -8.99 -0.70 -10.38
C PHE A 155 -8.37 -0.18 -9.08
N SER A 156 -8.09 1.13 -9.00
CA SER A 156 -7.51 1.76 -7.82
C SER A 156 -8.47 1.77 -6.62
N VAL A 157 -9.77 1.99 -6.86
CA VAL A 157 -10.82 1.88 -5.82
C VAL A 157 -10.98 0.44 -5.36
N LEU A 158 -10.98 -0.54 -6.27
CA LEU A 158 -11.09 -1.95 -5.92
C LEU A 158 -9.93 -2.43 -5.03
N TYR A 159 -8.71 -1.91 -5.20
CA TYR A 159 -7.58 -2.21 -4.32
C TYR A 159 -7.76 -1.67 -2.89
N THR A 160 -8.51 -0.58 -2.71
CA THR A 160 -8.74 0.03 -1.39
C THR A 160 -9.48 -0.92 -0.45
N VAL A 161 -10.39 -1.74 -0.99
CA VAL A 161 -11.20 -2.69 -0.21
C VAL A 161 -10.33 -3.74 0.51
N PRO A 162 -9.53 -4.59 -0.18
CA PRO A 162 -8.68 -5.56 0.51
C PRO A 162 -7.63 -4.87 1.41
N ALA A 163 -7.09 -3.70 1.02
CA ALA A 163 -6.14 -2.98 1.85
C ALA A 163 -6.75 -2.54 3.20
N THR A 164 -7.97 -2.00 3.19
CA THR A 164 -8.70 -1.63 4.43
C THR A 164 -9.04 -2.84 5.28
N ILE A 165 -9.40 -3.97 4.67
CA ILE A 165 -9.65 -5.24 5.37
C ILE A 165 -8.38 -5.73 6.07
N VAL A 166 -7.24 -5.75 5.37
CA VAL A 166 -5.94 -6.15 5.96
C VAL A 166 -5.56 -5.28 7.14
N ILE A 167 -5.70 -3.95 7.02
CA ILE A 167 -5.47 -3.03 8.15
C ILE A 167 -6.44 -3.32 9.30
N GLY A 168 -7.72 -3.58 9.00
CA GLY A 168 -8.72 -3.97 9.99
C GLY A 168 -8.33 -5.26 10.73
N CYS A 169 -7.83 -6.26 10.02
CA CYS A 169 -7.33 -7.50 10.62
C CYS A 169 -6.14 -7.23 11.56
N HIS A 170 -5.16 -6.42 11.15
CA HIS A 170 -4.02 -6.08 12.00
C HIS A 170 -4.41 -5.22 13.21
N LEU A 171 -5.41 -4.34 13.07
CA LEU A 171 -5.96 -3.58 14.21
C LEU A 171 -6.67 -4.49 15.21
N TYR A 172 -7.44 -5.46 14.69
CA TYR A 172 -8.11 -6.47 15.50
C TYR A 172 -7.09 -7.34 16.24
N GLU A 173 -6.10 -7.86 15.53
CA GLU A 173 -4.98 -8.60 16.12
C GLU A 173 -4.29 -7.76 17.20
N ASN A 174 -3.90 -6.53 16.89
CA ASN A 174 -3.28 -5.63 17.86
C ASN A 174 -4.11 -5.37 19.13
N ALA A 175 -5.44 -5.42 19.04
CA ALA A 175 -6.34 -5.19 20.18
C ALA A 175 -6.51 -6.42 21.06
N PHE A 176 -6.53 -7.62 20.47
CA PHE A 176 -6.86 -8.88 21.16
C PHE A 176 -5.66 -9.80 21.40
N HIS A 177 -4.48 -9.49 20.85
CA HIS A 177 -3.29 -10.33 20.94
C HIS A 177 -2.89 -10.67 22.38
N GLU A 178 -2.90 -9.69 23.28
CA GLU A 178 -2.54 -9.90 24.69
C GLU A 178 -3.54 -10.83 25.40
N GLU A 179 -4.83 -10.70 25.12
CA GLU A 179 -5.89 -11.55 25.68
C GLU A 179 -5.71 -13.01 25.24
N TRP A 180 -5.41 -13.23 23.96
CA TRP A 180 -5.15 -14.56 23.42
C TRP A 180 -3.92 -15.21 24.07
N LEU A 181 -2.83 -14.47 24.22
CA LEU A 181 -1.62 -14.97 24.88
C LEU A 181 -1.83 -15.26 26.36
N GLN A 182 -2.60 -14.43 27.07
CA GLN A 182 -2.93 -14.67 28.48
C GLN A 182 -3.74 -15.96 28.67
N SER A 183 -4.68 -16.26 27.77
CA SER A 183 -5.47 -17.50 27.83
C SER A 183 -4.63 -18.79 27.69
N LEU A 184 -3.43 -18.67 27.11
CA LEU A 184 -2.47 -19.76 26.92
C LEU A 184 -1.47 -19.87 28.08
N ALA A 185 -1.39 -18.85 28.94
CA ALA A 185 -0.52 -18.87 30.11
C ALA A 185 -1.13 -19.72 31.23
N CYS A 186 -0.34 -20.62 31.83
CA CYS A 186 -0.79 -21.39 33.00
C CYS A 186 -1.14 -20.43 34.15
N PRO A 187 -2.25 -20.65 34.88
CA PRO A 187 -2.51 -19.92 36.11
C PRO A 187 -1.37 -20.18 37.10
N CYS A 188 -0.84 -19.10 37.70
CA CYS A 188 0.21 -19.15 38.71
C CYS A 188 -0.31 -19.74 40.03
#